data_AF-A0A8J3N3W5-F1
#
_entry.id   AF-A0A8J3N3W5-F1
#
_cell.length_a   1.000
_cell.length_b   1.000
_cell.length_c   1.000
_cell.angle_alpha   90.00
_cell.angle_beta   90.00
_cell.angle_gamma   90.00
#
_symmetry.space_group_name_H-M   'P 1'
#
loop_
_entity.id
_entity.type
_entity.pdbx_description
1 polymer ?
#
loop_
_entity_poly.entity_id
_entity_poly.type
_entity_poly.pdbx_seq_one_letter_code
_entity_poly.pdbx_strand_id
1 'polypeptide(L)'
;MLYKSRQQYVMLAALSFCACLLLVGCGDGIPNVANAASVATGTPVQKAASSPGQVATMPTSGKTATVGITAAAGTPIQSNGAAPIEIATSTPVPGGSSTSQQIVLKDRALVINTVSRQKGANPDPVAINIAITIKNTGDRSIQNQAAFFQLVSAGGDFFGQTNSSDNFYGSIASHTIRSGTITFQLPALATKNLRLMYRSEVSSEALLVPINA
;
A
#
# COMPACT_ATOMS: atom_id res chain seq x y z
N MET A 1 -9.50 10.36 61.36
CA MET A 1 -9.61 10.63 59.91
C MET A 1 -8.75 11.84 59.53
N LEU A 2 -7.42 11.71 59.39
CA LEU A 2 -6.58 12.87 59.05
C LEU A 2 -5.28 12.52 58.28
N TYR A 3 -5.30 11.46 57.46
CA TYR A 3 -4.10 11.02 56.71
C TYR A 3 -4.25 11.03 55.18
N LYS A 4 -5.43 11.33 54.63
CA LYS A 4 -5.69 11.17 53.19
C LYS A 4 -5.46 12.42 52.33
N SER A 5 -5.10 13.58 52.93
CA SER A 5 -5.05 14.87 52.24
C SER A 5 -3.66 15.31 51.75
N ARG A 6 -2.58 14.57 52.06
CA ARG A 6 -1.20 15.01 51.74
C ARG A 6 -0.62 14.45 50.44
N GLN A 7 -1.25 13.43 49.84
CA GLN A 7 -0.73 12.83 48.61
C GLN A 7 -1.11 13.57 47.31
N GLN A 8 -2.15 14.42 47.33
CA GLN A 8 -2.59 15.12 46.12
C GLN A 8 -1.74 16.36 45.77
N TYR A 9 -1.01 16.93 46.73
CA TYR A 9 -0.19 18.13 46.46
C TYR A 9 1.19 17.81 45.88
N VAL A 10 1.71 16.61 46.10
CA VAL A 10 3.06 16.24 45.63
C VAL A 10 3.07 15.90 44.12
N MET A 11 1.97 15.38 43.57
CA MET A 11 1.89 15.08 42.14
C MET A 11 1.61 16.31 41.26
N LEU A 12 1.00 17.36 41.79
CA LEU A 12 0.74 18.59 41.00
C LEU A 12 2.01 19.44 40.81
N ALA A 13 2.98 19.37 41.72
CA ALA A 13 4.24 20.13 41.63
C ALA A 13 5.24 19.51 40.62
N ALA A 14 5.14 18.20 40.35
CA ALA A 14 6.06 17.51 39.42
C ALA A 14 5.72 17.76 37.93
N LEU A 15 4.46 18.11 37.61
CA LEU A 15 4.04 18.35 36.23
C LEU A 15 4.39 19.76 35.72
N SER A 16 4.61 20.72 36.62
CA SER A 16 4.85 22.13 36.24
C SER A 16 6.33 22.45 35.95
N PHE A 17 7.27 21.57 36.31
CA PHE A 17 8.71 21.84 36.14
C PHE A 17 9.30 21.28 34.83
N CYS A 18 8.56 20.43 34.11
CA CYS A 18 9.05 19.81 32.86
C CYS A 18 8.69 20.62 31.59
N ALA A 19 7.87 21.67 31.71
CA ALA A 19 7.35 22.42 30.56
C ALA A 19 8.17 23.67 30.14
N CYS A 20 9.29 23.99 30.81
CA CYS A 20 9.99 25.27 30.60
C CYS A 20 11.36 25.20 29.89
N LEU A 21 11.75 24.08 29.26
CA LEU A 21 13.16 23.89 28.85
C LEU A 21 13.45 23.64 27.36
N LEU A 22 12.58 24.04 26.41
CA LEU A 22 12.88 23.84 24.98
C LEU A 22 12.49 25.01 24.03
N LEU A 23 12.85 26.25 24.38
CA LEU A 23 12.81 27.35 23.39
C LEU A 23 14.07 28.21 23.48
N VAL A 24 15.13 27.78 22.78
CA VAL A 24 16.29 28.62 22.44
C VAL A 24 16.86 28.24 21.05
N GLY A 25 16.97 29.25 20.17
CA GLY A 25 17.96 29.34 19.08
C GLY A 25 17.43 29.01 17.68
N CYS A 26 17.11 30.00 16.82
CA CYS A 26 17.97 30.85 15.99
C CYS A 26 18.46 30.17 14.69
N GLY A 27 18.31 30.86 13.54
CA GLY A 27 19.04 30.49 12.32
C GLY A 27 18.47 31.03 11.02
N ASP A 28 18.97 32.20 10.61
CA ASP A 28 18.67 33.04 9.44
C ASP A 28 18.72 32.40 8.04
N GLY A 29 17.88 32.94 7.15
CA GLY A 29 18.32 33.62 5.91
C GLY A 29 18.77 32.80 4.69
N ILE A 30 18.12 33.04 3.54
CA ILE A 30 18.67 33.71 2.33
C ILE A 30 17.73 33.44 1.13
N PRO A 31 17.56 34.41 0.20
CA PRO A 31 16.57 34.36 -0.87
C PRO A 31 17.14 33.72 -2.15
N ASN A 32 16.29 33.58 -3.18
CA ASN A 32 16.51 34.18 -4.52
C ASN A 32 16.04 33.31 -5.71
N VAL A 33 15.62 34.06 -6.72
CA VAL A 33 15.46 33.83 -8.17
C VAL A 33 14.33 32.96 -8.73
N ALA A 34 13.48 33.65 -9.48
CA ALA A 34 12.61 33.17 -10.53
C ALA A 34 13.34 32.40 -11.65
N ASN A 35 12.64 31.52 -12.37
CA ASN A 35 12.63 31.68 -13.83
C ASN A 35 11.42 30.99 -14.47
N ALA A 36 10.84 31.68 -15.45
CA ALA A 36 9.82 31.20 -16.35
C ALA A 36 10.44 30.31 -17.45
N ALA A 37 9.68 29.33 -17.94
CA ALA A 37 9.68 28.97 -19.36
C ALA A 37 8.50 28.05 -19.70
N SER A 38 7.86 28.45 -20.79
CA SER A 38 6.72 27.90 -21.52
C SER A 38 7.04 26.63 -22.34
N VAL A 39 6.06 26.22 -23.17
CA VAL A 39 6.14 25.38 -24.39
C VAL A 39 5.82 23.89 -24.12
N ALA A 40 4.97 23.15 -24.85
CA ALA A 40 4.16 23.38 -26.05
C ALA A 40 2.92 22.46 -26.02
N THR A 41 1.87 22.94 -26.68
CA THR A 41 0.73 22.19 -27.21
C THR A 41 1.19 21.15 -28.24
N GLY A 42 0.85 19.88 -28.00
CA GLY A 42 1.03 18.77 -28.94
C GLY A 42 -0.26 17.99 -29.10
N THR A 43 -0.88 18.11 -30.26
CA THR A 43 -2.12 17.42 -30.69
C THR A 43 -1.85 15.93 -30.90
N PRO A 44 -2.65 14.99 -30.35
CA PRO A 44 -2.56 13.59 -30.76
C PRO A 44 -3.42 13.33 -32.01
N VAL A 45 -2.77 12.96 -33.11
CA VAL A 45 -3.41 12.39 -34.30
C VAL A 45 -3.70 10.91 -34.01
N GLN A 46 -4.98 10.55 -34.00
CA GLN A 46 -5.45 9.17 -33.98
C GLN A 46 -5.17 8.48 -35.31
N LYS A 47 -4.62 7.26 -35.27
CA LYS A 47 -4.63 6.33 -36.41
C LYS A 47 -5.36 5.06 -36.01
N ALA A 48 -6.57 4.90 -36.54
CA ALA A 48 -7.35 3.67 -36.50
C ALA A 48 -6.93 2.74 -37.66
N ALA A 49 -6.87 1.43 -37.38
CA ALA A 49 -7.04 0.29 -38.29
C ALA A 49 -6.56 -0.97 -37.55
N SER A 50 -7.11 -2.18 -37.64
CA SER A 50 -8.34 -2.79 -38.14
C SER A 50 -8.29 -4.24 -37.63
N SER A 51 -9.42 -4.83 -37.24
CA SER A 51 -9.55 -6.31 -37.06
C SER A 51 -9.60 -6.99 -38.44
N PRO A 52 -9.37 -8.32 -38.59
CA PRO A 52 -10.40 -9.31 -38.27
C PRO A 52 -9.94 -10.71 -37.80
N GLY A 53 -10.69 -11.24 -36.81
CA GLY A 53 -11.24 -12.60 -36.70
C GLY A 53 -10.42 -13.86 -37.03
N GLN A 54 -10.33 -14.77 -36.05
CA GLN A 54 -10.42 -16.21 -36.31
C GLN A 54 -11.25 -16.92 -35.22
N VAL A 55 -12.21 -17.71 -35.69
CA VAL A 55 -13.08 -18.63 -34.96
C VAL A 55 -12.40 -19.99 -34.91
N ALA A 56 -12.38 -20.68 -33.77
CA ALA A 56 -12.24 -22.15 -33.73
C ALA A 56 -12.62 -22.77 -32.36
N THR A 57 -13.76 -23.47 -32.35
CA THR A 57 -14.04 -24.81 -31.76
C THR A 57 -13.71 -25.15 -30.30
N MET A 58 -14.77 -25.52 -29.56
CA MET A 58 -14.70 -26.41 -28.38
C MET A 58 -14.34 -27.85 -28.79
N PRO A 59 -13.66 -28.59 -27.89
CA PRO A 59 -14.03 -29.99 -27.66
C PRO A 59 -14.25 -30.31 -26.17
N THR A 60 -15.12 -31.29 -25.96
CA THR A 60 -15.63 -31.83 -24.70
C THR A 60 -14.74 -32.92 -24.12
N SER A 61 -14.58 -32.91 -22.80
CA SER A 61 -14.41 -34.01 -21.83
C SER A 61 -13.48 -35.21 -22.14
N GLY A 62 -12.52 -35.44 -21.23
CA GLY A 62 -12.13 -36.78 -20.82
C GLY A 62 -10.64 -36.99 -20.53
N LYS A 63 -10.38 -37.49 -19.32
CA LYS A 63 -9.18 -38.23 -18.85
C LYS A 63 -8.10 -37.42 -18.11
N THR A 64 -7.91 -37.87 -16.86
CA THR A 64 -6.96 -37.43 -15.84
C THR A 64 -5.56 -37.29 -16.40
N ALA A 65 -5.10 -36.06 -16.57
CA ALA A 65 -3.71 -35.74 -16.82
C ALA A 65 -3.12 -35.18 -15.52
N THR A 66 -2.01 -35.76 -15.08
CA THR A 66 -1.10 -35.16 -14.11
C THR A 66 -0.75 -33.75 -14.60
N VAL A 67 -1.35 -32.74 -13.98
CA VAL A 67 -1.04 -31.34 -14.30
C VAL A 67 0.29 -31.03 -13.65
N GLY A 68 1.35 -31.06 -14.46
CA GLY A 68 2.57 -30.35 -14.16
C GLY A 68 2.20 -28.90 -13.89
N ILE A 69 2.59 -28.42 -12.71
CA ILE A 69 2.51 -27.02 -12.31
C ILE A 69 3.34 -26.17 -13.27
N THR A 70 2.70 -25.64 -14.30
CA THR A 70 3.21 -24.49 -15.06
C THR A 70 2.78 -23.24 -14.31
N ALA A 71 3.77 -22.49 -13.80
CA ALA A 71 3.54 -21.22 -13.13
C ALA A 71 2.69 -20.28 -13.99
N ALA A 72 1.61 -19.74 -13.43
CA ALA A 72 1.07 -18.47 -13.90
C ALA A 72 1.98 -17.35 -13.38
N ALA A 73 3.16 -17.23 -13.96
CA ALA A 73 3.95 -16.01 -13.89
C ALA A 73 3.22 -14.98 -14.74
N GLY A 74 2.36 -14.18 -14.11
CA GLY A 74 1.87 -12.95 -14.73
C GLY A 74 3.05 -12.00 -14.83
N THR A 75 3.76 -12.01 -15.96
CA THR A 75 4.75 -10.98 -16.27
C THR A 75 4.01 -9.64 -16.36
N PRO A 76 4.38 -8.60 -15.58
CA PRO A 76 3.80 -7.28 -15.75
C PRO A 76 4.10 -6.79 -17.17
N ILE A 77 3.04 -6.58 -17.96
CA ILE A 77 3.16 -6.02 -19.31
C ILE A 77 3.34 -4.51 -19.13
N GLN A 78 4.55 -4.01 -19.43
CA GLN A 78 4.81 -2.57 -19.48
C GLN A 78 3.98 -1.92 -20.58
N SER A 79 3.05 -1.06 -20.20
CA SER A 79 2.48 -0.06 -21.11
C SER A 79 2.30 1.25 -20.36
N ASN A 80 2.82 2.34 -20.92
CA ASN A 80 2.61 3.69 -20.39
C ASN A 80 1.10 4.00 -20.50
N GLY A 81 0.41 4.06 -19.37
CA GLY A 81 -1.06 4.20 -19.31
C GLY A 81 -1.83 2.89 -19.15
N ALA A 82 -1.17 1.77 -18.82
CA ALA A 82 -1.85 0.52 -18.49
C ALA A 82 -2.74 0.66 -17.25
N ALA A 83 -3.93 0.06 -17.32
CA ALA A 83 -4.74 -0.18 -16.14
C ALA A 83 -3.94 -1.02 -15.12
N PRO A 84 -4.20 -0.87 -13.80
CA PRO A 84 -3.54 -1.71 -12.80
C PRO A 84 -3.72 -3.19 -13.13
N ILE A 85 -2.66 -3.96 -12.96
CA ILE A 85 -2.68 -5.41 -13.14
C ILE A 85 -3.51 -5.99 -12.00
N GLU A 86 -4.65 -6.60 -12.33
CA GLU A 86 -5.47 -7.30 -11.35
C GLU A 86 -4.88 -8.68 -11.05
N ILE A 87 -4.45 -8.88 -9.81
CA ILE A 87 -3.96 -10.17 -9.34
C ILE A 87 -5.15 -10.96 -8.84
N ALA A 88 -5.73 -11.76 -9.74
CA ALA A 88 -6.91 -12.59 -9.44
C ALA A 88 -6.62 -13.71 -8.44
N THR A 89 -5.38 -14.20 -8.40
CA THR A 89 -4.94 -15.26 -7.48
C THR A 89 -3.58 -14.89 -6.90
N SER A 90 -3.56 -14.62 -5.60
CA SER A 90 -2.32 -14.45 -4.84
C SER A 90 -1.86 -15.81 -4.31
N THR A 91 -0.55 -15.98 -4.06
CA THR A 91 -0.03 -17.22 -3.48
C THR A 91 -0.20 -17.15 -1.96
N PRO A 92 -0.96 -18.06 -1.32
CA PRO A 92 -1.02 -18.12 0.14
C PRO A 92 0.37 -18.34 0.73
N VAL A 93 0.67 -17.72 1.87
CA VAL A 93 1.95 -17.93 2.57
C VAL A 93 1.85 -19.17 3.45
N PRO A 94 2.64 -20.23 3.22
CA PRO A 94 2.61 -21.43 4.07
C PRO A 94 2.92 -21.07 5.53
N GLY A 95 2.06 -21.51 6.45
CA GLY A 95 2.18 -21.20 7.88
C GLY A 95 1.81 -19.75 8.26
N GLY A 96 1.36 -18.94 7.30
CA GLY A 96 0.82 -17.60 7.55
C GLY A 96 -0.63 -17.61 8.06
N SER A 97 -1.19 -16.43 8.27
CA SER A 97 -2.62 -16.26 8.54
C SER A 97 -3.48 -16.61 7.31
N SER A 98 -4.79 -16.80 7.53
CA SER A 98 -5.77 -16.98 6.43
C SER A 98 -5.86 -15.79 5.47
N THR A 99 -5.37 -14.62 5.88
CA THR A 99 -5.30 -13.39 5.08
C THR A 99 -3.92 -13.16 4.46
N SER A 100 -2.95 -14.06 4.74
CA SER A 100 -1.58 -13.90 4.28
C SER A 100 -1.43 -14.29 2.82
N GLN A 101 -0.79 -13.41 2.04
CA GLN A 101 -0.57 -13.67 0.63
C GLN A 101 0.69 -12.98 0.11
N GLN A 102 1.35 -13.60 -0.86
CA GLN A 102 2.56 -13.10 -1.51
C GLN A 102 2.28 -12.73 -2.96
N ILE A 103 2.84 -11.60 -3.37
CA ILE A 103 2.80 -11.06 -4.73
C ILE A 103 4.25 -10.80 -5.14
N VAL A 104 4.67 -11.40 -6.26
CA VAL A 104 6.02 -11.22 -6.80
C VAL A 104 5.96 -10.25 -7.97
N LEU A 105 6.80 -9.22 -7.93
CA LEU A 105 6.97 -8.21 -8.97
C LEU A 105 8.37 -8.29 -9.54
N LYS A 106 8.68 -7.40 -10.47
CA LYS A 106 9.97 -7.41 -11.18
C LYS A 106 11.16 -7.19 -10.24
N ASP A 107 11.08 -6.19 -9.36
CA ASP A 107 12.20 -5.75 -8.51
C ASP A 107 11.91 -5.93 -7.01
N ARG A 108 10.73 -6.44 -6.64
CA ARG A 108 10.33 -6.65 -5.26
C ARG A 108 9.31 -7.76 -5.09
N ALA A 109 9.21 -8.29 -3.89
CA ALA A 109 8.09 -9.11 -3.45
C ALA A 109 7.33 -8.39 -2.35
N LEU A 110 6.00 -8.34 -2.50
CA LEU A 110 5.07 -7.83 -1.51
C LEU A 110 4.42 -9.01 -0.77
N VAL A 111 4.47 -9.00 0.55
CA VAL A 111 3.76 -9.96 1.38
C VAL A 111 2.77 -9.20 2.24
N ILE A 112 1.49 -9.50 2.07
CA ILE A 112 0.46 -9.11 3.02
C ILE A 112 0.50 -10.16 4.12
N ASN A 113 0.91 -9.78 5.33
CA ASN A 113 1.03 -10.68 6.45
C ASN A 113 -0.32 -10.88 7.13
N THR A 114 -1.00 -9.80 7.47
CA THR A 114 -2.32 -9.85 8.10
C THR A 114 -3.16 -8.67 7.65
N VAL A 115 -4.47 -8.90 7.58
CA VAL A 115 -5.49 -7.87 7.43
C VAL A 115 -6.42 -7.96 8.63
N SER A 116 -6.70 -6.84 9.28
CA SER A 116 -7.59 -6.80 10.43
C SER A 116 -8.50 -5.59 10.40
N ARG A 117 -9.72 -5.78 10.91
CA ARG A 117 -10.69 -4.71 11.13
C ARG A 117 -10.71 -4.34 12.60
N GLN A 118 -10.66 -3.05 12.87
CA GLN A 118 -10.86 -2.51 14.21
C GLN A 118 -12.05 -1.55 14.19
N LYS A 119 -13.00 -1.83 15.07
CA LYS A 119 -14.12 -0.96 15.36
C LYS A 119 -13.77 -0.16 16.60
N GLY A 120 -13.74 1.17 16.49
CA GLY A 120 -13.58 2.04 17.64
C GLY A 120 -14.84 2.10 18.49
N ALA A 121 -14.86 3.00 19.48
CA ALA A 121 -16.08 3.30 20.22
C ALA A 121 -17.21 3.79 19.29
N ASN A 122 -16.85 4.50 18.22
CA ASN A 122 -17.73 4.78 17.10
C ASN A 122 -17.66 3.63 16.07
N PRO A 123 -18.80 3.03 15.65
CA PRO A 123 -18.83 2.05 14.56
C PRO A 123 -18.32 2.56 13.21
N ASP A 124 -18.28 3.87 13.01
CA ASP A 124 -17.94 4.51 11.74
C ASP A 124 -17.04 5.74 11.99
N PRO A 125 -15.82 5.82 11.43
CA PRO A 125 -15.22 4.93 10.44
C PRO A 125 -14.69 3.62 11.02
N VAL A 126 -14.58 2.60 10.16
CA VAL A 126 -13.89 1.34 10.46
C VAL A 126 -12.42 1.45 10.08
N ALA A 127 -11.53 1.08 11.00
CA ALA A 127 -10.10 1.01 10.72
C ALA A 127 -9.74 -0.35 10.10
N ILE A 128 -9.04 -0.33 8.97
CA ILE A 128 -8.45 -1.51 8.34
C ILE A 128 -6.94 -1.41 8.51
N ASN A 129 -6.35 -2.33 9.27
CA ASN A 129 -4.90 -2.42 9.44
C ASN A 129 -4.35 -3.56 8.59
N ILE A 130 -3.32 -3.26 7.82
CA ILE A 130 -2.65 -4.21 6.94
C ILE A 130 -1.19 -4.27 7.34
N ALA A 131 -0.75 -5.41 7.88
CA ALA A 131 0.66 -5.67 8.10
C ALA A 131 1.30 -6.13 6.79
N ILE A 132 2.32 -5.43 6.32
CA ILE A 132 2.95 -5.61 5.02
C ILE A 132 4.44 -5.79 5.19
N THR A 133 5.01 -6.71 4.42
CA THR A 133 6.45 -6.85 4.22
C THR A 133 6.78 -6.63 2.75
N ILE A 134 7.80 -5.82 2.49
CA ILE A 134 8.37 -5.62 1.17
C ILE A 134 9.81 -6.13 1.18
N LYS A 135 10.11 -7.07 0.30
CA LYS A 135 11.47 -7.51 0.02
C LYS A 135 11.91 -6.89 -1.30
N ASN A 136 12.99 -6.12 -1.28
CA ASN A 136 13.68 -5.75 -2.49
C ASN A 136 14.39 -7.00 -3.06
N THR A 137 14.12 -7.36 -4.31
CA THR A 137 14.72 -8.51 -4.99
C THR A 137 15.64 -8.09 -6.13
N GLY A 138 15.72 -6.79 -6.41
CA GLY A 138 16.63 -6.23 -7.41
C GLY A 138 17.97 -5.80 -6.83
N ASP A 139 18.87 -5.40 -7.72
CA ASP A 139 20.24 -4.99 -7.38
C ASP A 139 20.38 -3.52 -7.00
N ARG A 140 19.31 -2.73 -7.11
CA ARG A 140 19.27 -1.30 -6.76
C ARG A 140 18.35 -1.05 -5.58
N SER A 141 18.58 0.04 -4.87
CA SER A 141 17.67 0.48 -3.82
C SER A 141 16.32 0.88 -4.40
N ILE A 142 15.24 0.49 -3.72
CA ILE A 142 13.87 0.87 -4.07
C ILE A 142 13.31 1.85 -3.03
N GLN A 143 12.30 2.62 -3.40
CA GLN A 143 11.60 3.49 -2.46
C GLN A 143 10.38 2.78 -1.87
N ASN A 144 10.06 3.10 -0.62
CA ASN A 144 8.78 2.74 -0.03
C ASN A 144 8.12 3.93 0.66
N GLN A 145 6.85 4.15 0.35
CA GLN A 145 6.06 5.24 0.87
C GLN A 145 4.62 4.80 1.11
N ALA A 146 3.93 5.49 2.01
CA ALA A 146 2.53 5.24 2.34
C ALA A 146 1.62 5.41 1.13
N ALA A 147 1.89 6.47 0.37
CA ALA A 147 1.10 6.89 -0.77
C ALA A 147 1.11 5.87 -1.92
N PHE A 148 2.02 4.88 -1.87
CA PHE A 148 2.03 3.76 -2.80
C PHE A 148 0.88 2.77 -2.55
N PHE A 149 0.18 2.89 -1.43
CA PHE A 149 -0.90 2.00 -1.03
C PHE A 149 -2.23 2.76 -0.93
N GLN A 150 -3.26 2.20 -1.55
CA GLN A 150 -4.64 2.68 -1.45
C GLN A 150 -5.58 1.50 -1.30
N LEU A 151 -6.66 1.67 -0.55
CA LEU A 151 -7.76 0.71 -0.58
C LEU A 151 -8.79 1.12 -1.62
N VAL A 152 -9.32 0.12 -2.31
CA VAL A 152 -10.36 0.28 -3.32
C VAL A 152 -11.58 -0.53 -2.88
N SER A 153 -12.73 0.13 -2.73
CA SER A 153 -13.99 -0.55 -2.41
C SER A 153 -14.53 -1.35 -3.60
N ALA A 154 -15.53 -2.19 -3.35
CA ALA A 154 -16.31 -2.83 -4.40
C ALA A 154 -16.94 -1.81 -5.38
N GLY A 155 -17.29 -0.62 -4.89
CA GLY A 155 -17.85 0.47 -5.68
C GLY A 155 -16.81 1.26 -6.50
N GLY A 156 -15.51 0.99 -6.28
CA GLY A 156 -14.42 1.71 -6.95
C GLY A 156 -13.96 2.97 -6.23
N ASP A 157 -14.43 3.22 -5.01
CA ASP A 157 -13.95 4.35 -4.20
C ASP A 157 -12.52 4.09 -3.72
N PHE A 158 -11.69 5.13 -3.73
CA PHE A 158 -10.29 5.07 -3.29
C PHE A 158 -10.13 5.69 -1.90
N PHE A 159 -9.44 4.97 -1.01
CA PHE A 159 -9.13 5.40 0.34
C PHE A 159 -7.62 5.41 0.55
N GLY A 160 -7.09 6.59 0.86
CA GLY A 160 -5.69 6.74 1.27
C GLY A 160 -5.45 6.23 2.69
N GLN A 161 -4.19 5.96 3.00
CA GLN A 161 -3.77 5.63 4.36
C GLN A 161 -4.01 6.82 5.31
N THR A 162 -4.31 6.51 6.57
CA THR A 162 -4.44 7.48 7.65
C THR A 162 -3.29 7.41 8.65
N ASN A 163 -2.63 6.26 8.76
CA ASN A 163 -1.48 6.07 9.63
C ASN A 163 -0.60 4.90 9.15
N SER A 164 0.61 4.81 9.68
CA SER A 164 1.50 3.67 9.51
C SER A 164 2.55 3.57 10.62
N SER A 165 3.39 2.52 10.56
CA SER A 165 4.59 2.44 11.39
C SER A 165 5.77 3.21 10.77
N ASP A 166 6.48 3.99 11.60
CA ASP A 166 7.60 4.87 11.17
C ASP A 166 8.70 4.12 10.39
N ASN A 167 8.99 2.89 10.80
CA ASN A 167 10.01 2.05 10.18
C ASN A 167 9.63 1.49 8.80
N PHE A 168 8.42 1.75 8.32
CA PHE A 168 7.95 1.27 7.03
C PHE A 168 8.51 2.10 5.86
N TYR A 169 8.91 3.36 6.07
CA TYR A 169 9.18 4.30 4.96
C TYR A 169 10.65 4.55 4.63
N GLY A 170 10.89 4.92 3.38
CA GLY A 170 12.19 5.34 2.86
C GLY A 170 12.80 4.31 1.93
N SER A 171 14.11 4.48 1.71
CA SER A 171 14.88 3.62 0.82
C SER A 171 15.05 2.21 1.42
N ILE A 172 14.75 1.19 0.63
CA ILE A 172 14.99 -0.23 0.94
C ILE A 172 16.16 -0.69 0.08
N ALA A 173 17.29 -0.96 0.73
CA ALA A 173 18.51 -1.40 0.06
C ALA A 173 18.29 -2.70 -0.73
N SER A 174 19.11 -2.90 -1.75
CA SER A 174 19.16 -4.12 -2.56
C SER A 174 19.15 -5.38 -1.69
N HIS A 175 18.33 -6.36 -2.06
CA HIS A 175 18.18 -7.65 -1.36
C HIS A 175 17.75 -7.58 0.12
N THR A 176 17.28 -6.43 0.62
CA THR A 176 16.82 -6.27 2.01
C THR A 176 15.30 -6.25 2.15
N ILE A 177 14.83 -6.34 3.39
CA ILE A 177 13.42 -6.43 3.75
C ILE A 177 13.03 -5.24 4.63
N ARG A 178 11.80 -4.77 4.44
CA ARG A 178 11.14 -3.81 5.34
C ARG A 178 9.72 -4.29 5.66
N SER A 179 9.32 -4.13 6.91
CA SER A 179 7.99 -4.51 7.38
C SER A 179 7.35 -3.37 8.14
N GLY A 180 6.03 -3.28 8.06
CA GLY A 180 5.26 -2.27 8.77
C GLY A 180 3.77 -2.53 8.70
N THR A 181 3.00 -1.66 9.34
CA THR A 181 1.54 -1.68 9.26
C THR A 181 1.07 -0.41 8.60
N ILE A 182 0.07 -0.51 7.73
CA ILE A 182 -0.64 0.63 7.15
C ILE A 182 -2.08 0.58 7.64
N THR A 183 -2.59 1.71 8.11
CA THR A 183 -3.97 1.86 8.57
C THR A 183 -4.75 2.72 7.59
N PHE A 184 -5.97 2.29 7.29
CA PHE A 184 -6.94 3.03 6.50
C PHE A 184 -8.22 3.23 7.32
N GLN A 185 -8.92 4.34 7.09
CA GLN A 185 -10.25 4.57 7.65
C GLN A 185 -11.26 4.65 6.52
N LEU A 186 -12.32 3.85 6.64
CA LEU A 186 -13.36 3.75 5.62
C LEU A 186 -14.74 3.84 6.28
N PRO A 187 -15.74 4.38 5.56
CA PRO A 187 -17.13 4.21 5.95
C PRO A 187 -17.47 2.73 6.13
N ALA A 188 -18.24 2.38 7.15
CA ALA A 188 -18.56 0.97 7.45
C ALA A 188 -19.13 0.20 6.23
N LEU A 189 -19.92 0.88 5.40
CA LEU A 189 -20.53 0.32 4.18
C LEU A 189 -19.52 -0.01 3.07
N ALA A 190 -18.34 0.62 3.07
CA ALA A 190 -17.30 0.42 2.06
C ALA A 190 -16.34 -0.74 2.40
N THR A 191 -16.52 -1.42 3.53
CA THR A 191 -15.56 -2.43 4.04
C THR A 191 -15.72 -3.84 3.44
N LYS A 192 -16.56 -4.02 2.41
CA LYS A 192 -16.78 -5.32 1.75
C LYS A 192 -16.02 -5.39 0.43
N ASN A 193 -15.47 -6.58 0.13
CA ASN A 193 -14.73 -6.88 -1.11
C ASN A 193 -13.64 -5.84 -1.42
N LEU A 194 -12.83 -5.54 -0.41
CA LEU A 194 -11.75 -4.56 -0.53
C LEU A 194 -10.63 -5.12 -1.41
N ARG A 195 -10.02 -4.23 -2.20
CA ARG A 195 -8.77 -4.49 -2.92
C ARG A 195 -7.70 -3.53 -2.44
N LEU A 196 -6.49 -4.01 -2.25
CA LEU A 196 -5.31 -3.19 -2.05
C LEU A 196 -4.73 -2.83 -3.41
N MET A 197 -4.71 -1.54 -3.72
CA MET A 197 -3.94 -1.02 -4.84
C MET A 197 -2.52 -0.69 -4.38
N TYR A 198 -1.53 -1.23 -5.07
CA TYR A 198 -0.12 -0.89 -4.88
C TYR A 198 0.45 -0.25 -6.14
N ARG A 199 1.10 0.90 -5.99
CA ARG A 199 1.77 1.63 -7.08
C ARG A 199 3.17 2.02 -6.64
N SER A 200 4.18 1.33 -7.16
CA SER A 200 5.56 1.67 -6.84
C SER A 200 5.97 3.02 -7.45
N GLU A 201 7.16 3.49 -7.09
CA GLU A 201 7.82 4.63 -7.70
C GLU A 201 8.05 4.45 -9.22
N VAL A 202 8.01 3.21 -9.70
CA VAL A 202 8.03 2.88 -11.12
C VAL A 202 6.58 2.80 -11.58
N SER A 203 6.05 3.93 -12.06
CA SER A 203 4.61 4.14 -12.33
C SER A 203 3.95 3.16 -13.30
N SER A 204 4.71 2.33 -14.00
CA SER A 204 4.23 1.30 -14.92
C SER A 204 3.77 0.00 -14.24
N GLU A 205 4.05 -0.18 -12.94
CA GLU A 205 3.60 -1.35 -12.17
C GLU A 205 2.60 -0.93 -11.09
N ALA A 206 1.33 -0.84 -11.47
CA ALA A 206 0.21 -0.75 -10.55
C ALA A 206 -0.46 -2.12 -10.40
N LEU A 207 -0.81 -2.51 -9.19
CA LEU A 207 -1.44 -3.78 -8.88
C LEU A 207 -2.74 -3.54 -8.14
N LEU A 208 -3.73 -4.39 -8.39
CA LEU A 208 -4.92 -4.53 -7.56
C LEU A 208 -4.99 -5.94 -7.02
N VAL A 209 -5.01 -6.07 -5.69
CA VAL A 209 -5.00 -7.36 -5.01
C VAL A 209 -6.22 -7.47 -4.10
N PRO A 210 -7.07 -8.49 -4.22
CA PRO A 210 -8.16 -8.70 -3.26
C PRO A 210 -7.59 -8.92 -1.86
N ILE A 211 -8.21 -8.29 -0.87
CA ILE A 211 -7.88 -8.50 0.53
C ILE A 211 -9.12 -8.95 1.31
N ASN A 212 -8.96 -10.04 2.04
CA ASN A 212 -9.97 -10.51 2.96
C ASN A 212 -9.73 -9.80 4.29
N ALA A 213 -10.41 -8.66 4.49
CA ALA A 213 -10.48 -8.00 5.79
C ALA A 213 -11.52 -8.69 6.67
#